data_AF-A0A7S0CB06-F1
#
_entry.id   AF-A0A7S0CB06-F1
#
_cell.length_a   1.000
_cell.length_b   1.000
_cell.length_c   1.000
_cell.angle_alpha   90.00
_cell.angle_beta   90.00
_cell.angle_gamma   90.00
#
_symmetry.space_group_name_H-M   'P 1'
#
loop_
_entity.id
_entity.type
_entity.pdbx_description
1 polymer ?
#
loop_
_entity_poly.entity_id
_entity_poly.type
_entity_poly.pdbx_seq_one_letter_code
_entity_poly.pdbx_strand_id
1 'polypeptide(L)'
;RPTTFGDVCGFSVPPSGVNTEFSFKLMGTTRTKNSTLFHAWNTKLEREMKALLRKGDCSTLNIYYNDGGGWLGYSTFPNECSENMNMDGVVAVFSSVPGSEKNPYDRGFVATHEVGHWLGLYHTFEGSCKDGDGLSETPAERSAASGCPEGRNTCKLNPGDDPIYNFMDYTYDCCMSQFVEGQDSLMHDFWNMYRGSKSKQILSSLMGETVLIE
;
A
#
# COMPACT_ATOMS: atom_id res chain seq x y z
N ARG A 1 26.54 -18.30 8.25
CA ARG A 1 26.70 -19.05 6.98
C ARG A 1 26.37 -18.06 5.88
N PRO A 2 27.31 -17.63 5.03
CA PRO A 2 27.03 -16.59 4.04
C PRO A 2 26.14 -17.22 2.97
N THR A 3 24.86 -16.86 2.96
CA THR A 3 23.95 -17.22 1.87
C THR A 3 24.04 -16.12 0.83
N THR A 4 24.91 -16.32 -0.15
CA THR A 4 24.75 -15.69 -1.47
C THR A 4 23.46 -16.23 -2.08
N PHE A 5 22.30 -15.75 -1.60
CA PHE A 5 21.09 -15.77 -2.41
C PHE A 5 21.35 -14.77 -3.53
N GLY A 6 21.33 -15.25 -4.77
CA GLY A 6 21.62 -14.41 -5.92
C GLY A 6 20.71 -13.20 -5.91
N ASP A 7 21.31 -12.01 -5.76
CA ASP A 7 20.66 -10.75 -6.10
C ASP A 7 20.25 -10.83 -7.58
N VAL A 8 19.00 -11.22 -7.86
CA VAL A 8 18.50 -11.37 -9.23
C VAL A 8 18.62 -10.05 -10.02
N CYS A 9 18.75 -8.91 -9.34
CA CYS A 9 18.59 -7.63 -10.00
C CYS A 9 19.90 -6.86 -10.24
N GLY A 10 20.99 -7.07 -9.47
CA GLY A 10 22.22 -6.27 -9.62
C GLY A 10 21.99 -4.76 -9.74
N PHE A 11 20.84 -4.29 -9.24
CA PHE A 11 20.18 -3.08 -9.69
C PHE A 11 20.52 -1.94 -8.73
N SER A 12 21.07 -0.86 -9.25
CA SER A 12 21.34 0.35 -8.46
C SER A 12 20.11 1.24 -8.48
N VAL A 13 19.40 1.34 -7.36
CA VAL A 13 18.27 2.27 -7.27
C VAL A 13 18.77 3.69 -6.95
N PRO A 14 18.37 4.73 -7.69
CA PRO A 14 18.73 6.11 -7.36
C PRO A 14 18.13 6.52 -6.01
N PRO A 15 18.83 7.29 -5.17
CA PRO A 15 18.22 7.88 -3.97
C PRO A 15 17.34 9.06 -4.40
N SER A 16 16.05 8.83 -4.59
CA SER A 16 15.12 9.89 -5.05
C SER A 16 13.74 9.89 -4.38
N GLY A 17 13.63 9.33 -3.18
CA GLY A 17 12.40 9.38 -2.38
C GLY A 17 12.36 10.48 -1.32
N VAL A 18 11.15 10.81 -0.89
CA VAL A 18 10.90 11.70 0.26
C VAL A 18 10.75 10.92 1.55
N ASN A 19 11.05 11.55 2.69
CA ASN A 19 10.61 11.05 3.99
C ASN A 19 9.15 11.42 4.19
N THR A 20 8.27 10.42 4.30
CA THR A 20 6.83 10.67 4.44
C THR A 20 6.42 11.06 5.86
N GLU A 21 7.35 11.02 6.82
CA GLU A 21 7.13 11.28 8.25
C GLU A 21 6.10 10.33 8.93
N PHE A 22 5.50 9.39 8.17
CA PHE A 22 4.71 8.31 8.74
C PHE A 22 5.61 7.35 9.52
N SER A 23 5.23 7.08 10.75
CA SER A 23 5.89 6.09 11.61
C SER A 23 4.88 5.10 12.16
N PHE A 24 5.26 3.83 12.18
CA PHE A 24 4.41 2.74 12.64
C PHE A 24 4.95 2.19 13.95
N LYS A 25 4.08 2.12 14.97
CA LYS A 25 4.37 1.47 16.24
C LYS A 25 3.66 0.14 16.30
N LEU A 26 4.42 -0.95 16.45
CA LEU A 26 3.84 -2.27 16.65
C LEU A 26 3.06 -2.31 17.97
N MET A 27 1.74 -2.47 17.88
CA MET A 27 0.86 -2.59 19.04
C MET A 27 0.72 -4.04 19.52
N GLY A 28 0.91 -5.01 18.64
CA GLY A 28 0.87 -6.42 18.99
C GLY A 28 0.94 -7.33 17.76
N THR A 29 1.16 -8.61 17.99
CA THR A 29 1.16 -9.64 16.95
C THR A 29 0.31 -10.81 17.41
N THR A 30 -0.57 -11.28 16.53
CA THR A 30 -1.32 -12.52 16.72
C THR A 30 -0.86 -13.55 15.69
N ARG A 31 -0.89 -14.83 16.07
CA ARG A 31 -0.64 -15.95 15.16
C ARG A 31 -1.80 -16.92 15.28
N THR A 32 -2.56 -17.04 14.20
CA THR A 32 -3.77 -17.87 14.16
C THR A 32 -3.53 -19.07 13.27
N LYS A 33 -3.49 -20.27 13.85
CA LYS A 33 -3.40 -21.52 13.08
C LYS A 33 -4.79 -21.93 12.60
N ASN A 34 -5.16 -21.47 11.41
CA ASN A 34 -6.43 -21.81 10.79
C ASN A 34 -6.25 -21.91 9.26
N SER A 35 -6.36 -23.12 8.71
CA SER A 35 -6.15 -23.36 7.28
C SER A 35 -7.17 -22.63 6.42
N THR A 36 -8.42 -22.51 6.87
CA THR A 36 -9.47 -21.81 6.13
C THR A 36 -9.19 -20.32 6.03
N LEU A 37 -8.83 -19.67 7.16
CA LEU A 37 -8.52 -18.23 7.16
C LEU A 37 -7.19 -17.91 6.45
N PHE A 38 -6.27 -18.88 6.40
CA PHE A 38 -5.05 -18.73 5.62
C PHE A 38 -5.31 -18.61 4.11
N HIS A 39 -6.46 -19.10 3.63
CA HIS A 39 -6.95 -18.97 2.26
C HIS A 39 -8.07 -17.92 2.14
N ALA A 40 -8.14 -16.95 3.06
CA ALA A 40 -9.19 -15.92 3.07
C ALA A 40 -8.92 -14.81 2.04
N TRP A 41 -9.24 -15.06 0.77
CA TRP A 41 -9.12 -14.08 -0.33
C TRP A 41 -10.46 -13.68 -0.95
N ASN A 42 -11.52 -14.48 -0.74
CA ASN A 42 -12.87 -14.08 -1.16
C ASN A 42 -13.55 -13.26 -0.06
N THR A 43 -14.49 -12.41 -0.47
CA THR A 43 -15.19 -11.46 0.40
C THR A 43 -15.81 -12.09 1.66
N LYS A 44 -16.26 -13.34 1.60
CA LYS A 44 -16.85 -14.02 2.76
C LYS A 44 -15.79 -14.38 3.80
N LEU A 45 -14.76 -15.12 3.39
CA LEU A 45 -13.71 -15.56 4.31
C LEU A 45 -12.87 -14.41 4.84
N GLU A 46 -12.61 -13.39 4.01
CA GLU A 46 -11.91 -12.19 4.45
C GLU A 46 -12.70 -11.48 5.55
N ARG A 47 -14.02 -11.34 5.38
CA ARG A 47 -14.90 -10.74 6.40
C ARG A 47 -14.87 -11.54 7.71
N GLU A 48 -14.93 -12.87 7.63
CA GLU A 48 -14.82 -13.73 8.82
C GLU A 48 -13.46 -13.56 9.50
N MET A 49 -12.36 -13.52 8.73
CA MET A 49 -11.01 -13.30 9.25
C MET A 49 -10.90 -11.93 9.94
N LYS A 50 -11.27 -10.85 9.25
CA LYS A 50 -11.16 -9.49 9.77
C LYS A 50 -12.09 -9.26 10.97
N ALA A 51 -13.31 -9.80 10.96
CA ALA A 51 -14.21 -9.73 12.12
C ALA A 51 -13.62 -10.39 13.39
N LEU A 52 -12.85 -11.47 13.24
CA LEU A 52 -12.21 -12.16 14.36
C LEU A 52 -10.93 -11.46 14.86
N LEU A 53 -10.15 -10.92 13.93
CA LEU A 53 -8.76 -10.55 14.17
C LEU A 53 -8.50 -9.05 14.24
N ARG A 54 -9.33 -8.21 13.62
CA ARG A 54 -9.15 -6.75 13.59
C ARG A 54 -9.12 -6.15 15.00
N LYS A 55 -8.27 -5.14 15.19
CA LYS A 55 -8.13 -4.37 16.43
C LYS A 55 -8.19 -2.87 16.13
N GLY A 56 -8.63 -2.10 17.12
CA GLY A 56 -8.65 -0.63 17.08
C GLY A 56 -9.75 -0.03 16.20
N ASP A 57 -9.59 1.22 15.80
CA ASP A 57 -10.47 1.95 14.88
C ASP A 57 -9.75 2.24 13.55
N CYS A 58 -10.26 3.18 12.73
CA CYS A 58 -9.65 3.54 11.44
C CYS A 58 -8.22 4.11 11.54
N SER A 59 -7.76 4.49 12.74
CA SER A 59 -6.38 4.92 13.00
C SER A 59 -5.42 3.74 13.24
N THR A 60 -5.93 2.51 13.34
CA THR A 60 -5.13 1.31 13.61
C THR A 60 -4.94 0.50 12.33
N LEU A 61 -3.71 0.51 11.80
CA LEU A 61 -3.33 -0.34 10.68
C LEU A 61 -3.29 -1.82 11.11
N ASN A 62 -4.18 -2.63 10.53
CA ASN A 62 -4.16 -4.08 10.64
C ASN A 62 -3.56 -4.67 9.37
N ILE A 63 -2.50 -5.47 9.50
CA ILE A 63 -1.87 -6.21 8.39
C ILE A 63 -2.07 -7.70 8.61
N TYR A 64 -2.69 -8.38 7.65
CA TYR A 64 -2.95 -9.81 7.66
C TYR A 64 -2.03 -10.52 6.68
N TYR A 65 -1.23 -11.46 7.19
CA TYR A 65 -0.38 -12.30 6.34
C TYR A 65 -1.03 -13.66 6.09
N ASN A 66 -1.50 -13.88 4.86
CA ASN A 66 -2.14 -15.13 4.42
C ASN A 66 -1.52 -15.60 3.07
N ASP A 67 -2.14 -16.51 2.33
CA ASP A 67 -1.59 -16.99 1.04
C ASP A 67 -1.85 -16.07 -0.16
N GLY A 68 -2.55 -14.95 0.03
CA GLY A 68 -2.86 -13.95 -0.99
C GLY A 68 -3.89 -14.37 -2.03
N GLY A 69 -4.35 -15.63 -2.05
CA GLY A 69 -5.38 -16.11 -2.97
C GLY A 69 -5.07 -15.95 -4.47
N GLY A 70 -3.79 -15.87 -4.84
CA GLY A 70 -3.34 -15.59 -6.21
C GLY A 70 -2.83 -14.16 -6.43
N TRP A 71 -3.00 -13.27 -5.46
CA TRP A 71 -2.44 -11.91 -5.46
C TRP A 71 -1.25 -11.81 -4.49
N LEU A 72 -0.39 -10.81 -4.67
CA LEU A 72 0.67 -10.52 -3.69
C LEU A 72 0.13 -9.80 -2.46
N GLY A 73 -0.84 -8.91 -2.64
CA GLY A 73 -1.49 -8.17 -1.58
C GLY A 73 -2.75 -7.48 -2.10
N TYR A 74 -3.49 -6.89 -1.17
CA TYR A 74 -4.57 -5.95 -1.45
C TYR A 74 -4.87 -5.13 -0.18
N SER A 75 -5.45 -3.94 -0.37
CA SER A 75 -5.86 -3.05 0.71
C SER A 75 -7.21 -2.42 0.44
N THR A 76 -7.89 -2.01 1.51
CA THR A 76 -8.94 -0.98 1.43
C THR A 76 -8.32 0.42 1.33
N PHE A 77 -9.03 1.35 0.70
CA PHE A 77 -8.73 2.78 0.70
C PHE A 77 -9.23 3.47 1.98
N PRO A 78 -8.71 4.67 2.30
CA PRO A 78 -9.09 5.44 3.49
C PRO A 78 -10.60 5.67 3.66
N ASN A 79 -11.30 6.03 2.58
CA ASN A 79 -12.73 6.32 2.61
C ASN A 79 -13.58 5.08 2.98
N GLU A 80 -13.14 3.89 2.58
CA GLU A 80 -13.86 2.64 2.85
C GLU A 80 -13.91 2.28 4.33
N CYS A 81 -12.97 2.79 5.14
CA CYS A 81 -13.02 2.55 6.59
C CYS A 81 -14.26 3.19 7.23
N SER A 82 -14.68 4.36 6.73
CA SER A 82 -15.88 5.04 7.22
C SER A 82 -17.18 4.31 6.83
N GLU A 83 -17.16 3.63 5.68
CA GLU A 83 -18.30 2.87 5.17
C GLU A 83 -18.43 1.49 5.85
N ASN A 84 -17.29 0.80 6.01
CA ASN A 84 -17.25 -0.52 6.61
C ASN A 84 -15.89 -0.80 7.28
N MET A 85 -15.69 -0.20 8.45
CA MET A 85 -14.50 -0.38 9.29
C MET A 85 -14.12 -1.86 9.55
N ASN A 86 -15.08 -2.79 9.51
CA ASN A 86 -14.79 -4.21 9.73
C ASN A 86 -13.99 -4.86 8.60
N MET A 87 -13.96 -4.23 7.42
CA MET A 87 -13.15 -4.69 6.29
C MET A 87 -11.83 -3.90 6.15
N ASP A 88 -11.61 -2.85 6.94
CA ASP A 88 -10.42 -2.02 6.80
C ASP A 88 -9.13 -2.78 7.13
N GLY A 89 -8.09 -2.56 6.31
CA GLY A 89 -6.73 -3.04 6.54
C GLY A 89 -6.11 -3.71 5.32
N VAL A 90 -4.84 -4.07 5.48
CA VAL A 90 -3.98 -4.62 4.43
C VAL A 90 -3.92 -6.14 4.54
N VAL A 91 -3.99 -6.83 3.40
CA VAL A 91 -3.63 -8.25 3.28
C VAL A 91 -2.38 -8.34 2.41
N ALA A 92 -1.38 -9.10 2.85
CA ALA A 92 -0.16 -9.36 2.09
C ALA A 92 0.19 -10.84 2.15
N VAL A 93 0.75 -11.38 1.07
CA VAL A 93 1.18 -12.77 1.03
C VAL A 93 2.27 -12.98 2.06
N PHE A 94 2.12 -13.99 2.92
CA PHE A 94 3.04 -14.29 4.03
C PHE A 94 4.49 -14.49 3.59
N SER A 95 4.68 -14.90 2.34
CA SER A 95 5.98 -15.12 1.75
C SER A 95 6.63 -13.83 1.24
N SER A 96 5.99 -12.66 1.25
CA SER A 96 6.59 -11.39 0.78
C SER A 96 7.37 -10.61 1.84
N VAL A 97 7.51 -11.15 3.05
CA VAL A 97 8.21 -10.49 4.17
C VAL A 97 9.72 -10.40 3.93
N PRO A 98 10.42 -9.43 4.55
CA PRO A 98 11.86 -9.28 4.40
C PRO A 98 12.64 -10.58 4.69
N GLY A 99 13.49 -11.00 3.75
CA GLY A 99 14.36 -12.17 3.87
C GLY A 99 13.67 -13.52 3.64
N SER A 100 12.50 -13.52 3.03
CA SER A 100 11.82 -14.74 2.59
C SER A 100 12.47 -15.36 1.34
N GLU A 101 11.99 -16.54 0.94
CA GLU A 101 12.39 -17.20 -0.31
C GLU A 101 11.61 -16.69 -1.54
N LYS A 102 10.71 -15.70 -1.39
CA LYS A 102 9.81 -15.22 -2.45
C LYS A 102 10.48 -14.21 -3.38
N ASN A 103 11.74 -14.43 -3.73
CA ASN A 103 12.42 -13.60 -4.71
C ASN A 103 11.61 -13.58 -6.04
N PRO A 104 11.38 -12.41 -6.66
CA PRO A 104 11.97 -11.09 -6.41
C PRO A 104 11.11 -10.14 -5.54
N TYR A 105 10.21 -10.67 -4.71
CA TYR A 105 9.31 -9.95 -3.79
C TYR A 105 9.60 -10.32 -2.34
N ASP A 106 10.87 -10.25 -1.92
CA ASP A 106 11.40 -10.74 -0.65
C ASP A 106 11.91 -9.63 0.28
N ARG A 107 11.56 -8.35 0.02
CA ARG A 107 12.02 -7.19 0.80
C ARG A 107 10.93 -6.53 1.63
N GLY A 108 9.68 -7.03 1.54
CA GLY A 108 8.54 -6.46 2.25
C GLY A 108 7.86 -5.30 1.51
N PHE A 109 8.22 -5.02 0.26
CA PHE A 109 7.66 -3.86 -0.45
C PHE A 109 6.25 -4.09 -0.97
N VAL A 110 5.80 -5.34 -1.08
CA VAL A 110 4.36 -5.65 -1.19
C VAL A 110 3.57 -4.97 -0.07
N ALA A 111 3.98 -5.12 1.19
CA ALA A 111 3.28 -4.46 2.30
C ALA A 111 3.42 -2.92 2.25
N THR A 112 4.53 -2.40 1.72
CA THR A 112 4.72 -0.95 1.53
C THR A 112 3.75 -0.39 0.50
N HIS A 113 3.59 -1.09 -0.63
CA HIS A 113 2.62 -0.80 -1.69
C HIS A 113 1.19 -0.80 -1.15
N GLU A 114 0.79 -1.87 -0.46
CA GLU A 114 -0.57 -1.97 0.09
C GLU A 114 -0.86 -0.91 1.16
N VAL A 115 0.14 -0.54 1.97
CA VAL A 115 -0.01 0.56 2.92
C VAL A 115 -0.14 1.91 2.20
N GLY A 116 0.50 2.08 1.04
CA GLY A 116 0.27 3.23 0.17
C GLY A 116 -1.20 3.36 -0.24
N HIS A 117 -1.84 2.27 -0.67
CA HIS A 117 -3.28 2.22 -0.92
C HIS A 117 -4.11 2.49 0.34
N TRP A 118 -3.73 1.90 1.48
CA TRP A 118 -4.38 2.15 2.76
C TRP A 118 -4.36 3.62 3.18
N LEU A 119 -3.35 4.37 2.72
CA LEU A 119 -3.19 5.82 2.90
C LEU A 119 -3.72 6.64 1.71
N GLY A 120 -4.29 6.02 0.68
CA GLY A 120 -5.03 6.69 -0.39
C GLY A 120 -4.28 6.89 -1.70
N LEU A 121 -3.12 6.27 -1.88
CA LEU A 121 -2.38 6.33 -3.15
C LEU A 121 -3.01 5.40 -4.19
N TYR A 122 -3.09 5.88 -5.43
CA TYR A 122 -3.41 5.04 -6.58
C TYR A 122 -2.14 4.39 -7.15
N HIS A 123 -2.33 3.40 -8.00
CA HIS A 123 -1.25 2.94 -8.87
C HIS A 123 -0.80 4.08 -9.78
N THR A 124 0.49 4.16 -10.07
CA THR A 124 1.06 5.14 -11.01
C THR A 124 0.47 5.06 -12.43
N PHE A 125 -0.08 3.90 -12.78
CA PHE A 125 -0.71 3.61 -14.09
C PHE A 125 -2.25 3.73 -14.11
N GLU A 126 -2.91 4.13 -13.02
CA GLU A 126 -4.38 4.06 -12.86
C GLU A 126 -5.14 4.77 -13.99
N GLY A 127 -4.74 5.99 -14.34
CA GLY A 127 -5.31 6.81 -15.42
C GLY A 127 -4.61 6.71 -16.77
N SER A 128 -3.69 5.74 -16.93
CA SER A 128 -2.87 5.56 -18.12
C SER A 128 -2.16 6.86 -18.57
N CYS A 129 -1.80 6.99 -19.85
CA CYS A 129 -1.16 8.19 -20.41
C CYS A 129 -2.03 9.45 -20.39
N LYS A 130 -3.31 9.36 -20.00
CA LYS A 130 -4.22 10.52 -20.02
C LYS A 130 -4.16 11.28 -18.70
N ASP A 131 -4.36 10.55 -17.60
CA ASP A 131 -4.53 11.17 -16.28
C ASP A 131 -3.44 10.71 -15.28
N GLY A 132 -2.70 9.62 -15.55
CA GLY A 132 -1.74 9.04 -14.60
C GLY A 132 -2.41 8.68 -13.28
N ASP A 133 -1.70 8.82 -12.17
CA ASP A 133 -2.28 8.75 -10.81
C ASP A 133 -2.77 10.12 -10.29
N GLY A 134 -2.80 11.14 -11.15
CA GLY A 134 -3.18 12.51 -10.80
C GLY A 134 -2.08 13.34 -10.14
N LEU A 135 -0.85 12.83 -10.04
CA LEU A 135 0.30 13.55 -9.50
C LEU A 135 1.31 13.85 -10.63
N SER A 136 1.96 15.03 -10.57
CA SER A 136 2.84 15.48 -11.66
C SER A 136 4.25 14.91 -11.57
N GLU A 137 4.66 14.52 -10.37
CA GLU A 137 5.98 13.99 -10.01
C GLU A 137 6.10 12.49 -10.30
N THR A 138 4.98 11.84 -10.61
CA THR A 138 4.86 10.48 -11.14
C THR A 138 4.46 10.60 -12.60
N PRO A 139 5.44 10.57 -13.54
CA PRO A 139 5.13 10.60 -14.96
C PRO A 139 4.07 9.55 -15.32
N ALA A 140 3.05 9.95 -16.06
CA ALA A 140 1.99 9.04 -16.44
C ALA A 140 2.55 7.91 -17.31
N GLU A 141 2.16 6.67 -16.99
CA GLU A 141 2.55 5.47 -17.72
C GLU A 141 1.30 4.74 -18.23
N ARG A 142 1.45 3.93 -19.29
CA ARG A 142 0.30 3.31 -19.97
C ARG A 142 -0.31 2.16 -19.17
N SER A 143 0.53 1.42 -18.46
CA SER A 143 0.26 0.14 -17.82
C SER A 143 1.31 -0.11 -16.76
N ALA A 144 1.07 -1.00 -15.79
CA ALA A 144 2.08 -1.41 -14.81
C ALA A 144 3.39 -1.89 -15.45
N ALA A 145 4.52 -1.56 -14.85
CA ALA A 145 5.80 -2.17 -15.16
C ALA A 145 5.93 -3.55 -14.50
N SER A 146 6.85 -4.36 -15.04
CA SER A 146 7.23 -5.64 -14.43
C SER A 146 8.71 -5.88 -14.62
N GLY A 147 9.35 -6.56 -13.67
CA GLY A 147 10.81 -6.61 -13.60
C GLY A 147 11.39 -5.28 -13.16
N CYS A 148 12.57 -4.95 -13.68
CA CYS A 148 13.24 -3.66 -13.49
C CYS A 148 13.57 -3.03 -14.85
N PRO A 149 12.56 -2.52 -15.59
CA PRO A 149 12.74 -2.13 -16.97
C PRO A 149 13.29 -0.69 -17.08
N GLU A 150 14.59 -0.50 -16.94
CA GLU A 150 15.23 0.83 -17.03
C GLU A 150 14.91 1.56 -18.33
N GLY A 151 14.65 2.87 -18.23
CA GLY A 151 14.34 3.73 -19.38
C GLY A 151 13.01 3.41 -20.05
N ARG A 152 12.13 2.65 -19.40
CA ARG A 152 10.78 2.40 -19.90
C ARG A 152 10.01 3.73 -19.97
N ASN A 153 9.49 4.02 -21.15
CA ASN A 153 8.66 5.20 -21.40
C ASN A 153 7.51 4.82 -22.34
N THR A 154 6.34 4.57 -21.75
CA THR A 154 5.15 4.09 -22.47
C THR A 154 4.24 5.23 -22.93
N CYS A 155 4.44 6.44 -22.39
CA CYS A 155 3.68 7.65 -22.69
C CYS A 155 4.57 8.74 -23.31
N LYS A 156 5.10 8.46 -24.51
CA LYS A 156 6.08 9.31 -25.23
C LYS A 156 5.68 10.77 -25.50
N LEU A 157 4.39 11.09 -25.39
CA LEU A 157 3.89 12.47 -25.57
C LEU A 157 3.87 13.26 -24.24
N ASN A 158 4.02 12.56 -23.12
CA ASN A 158 4.10 13.12 -21.78
C ASN A 158 5.58 13.25 -21.38
N PRO A 159 5.92 14.20 -20.51
CA PRO A 159 7.27 14.33 -19.99
C PRO A 159 7.60 13.20 -19.01
N GLY A 160 8.88 12.79 -18.98
CA GLY A 160 9.40 11.81 -18.03
C GLY A 160 9.36 10.36 -18.53
N ASP A 161 10.16 9.52 -17.90
CA ASP A 161 10.10 8.06 -18.05
C ASP A 161 9.13 7.49 -17.02
N ASP A 162 8.62 6.28 -17.29
CA ASP A 162 7.67 5.61 -16.41
C ASP A 162 8.28 5.46 -15.00
N PRO A 163 7.50 5.64 -13.92
CA PRO A 163 8.00 5.75 -12.55
C PRO A 163 8.33 4.37 -11.92
N ILE A 164 9.16 3.57 -12.60
CA ILE A 164 9.49 2.17 -12.28
C ILE A 164 10.11 1.94 -10.89
N TYR A 165 10.57 3.00 -10.23
CA TYR A 165 11.15 2.97 -8.87
C TYR A 165 10.13 3.27 -7.78
N ASN A 166 8.93 3.71 -8.15
CA ASN A 166 7.87 4.08 -7.23
C ASN A 166 7.29 2.82 -6.57
N PHE A 167 7.01 2.89 -5.27
CA PHE A 167 6.38 1.77 -4.57
C PHE A 167 4.97 1.46 -5.10
N MET A 168 4.31 2.39 -5.79
CA MET A 168 2.95 2.22 -6.34
C MET A 168 2.89 1.66 -7.77
N ASP A 169 4.02 1.23 -8.34
CA ASP A 169 4.07 0.42 -9.58
C ASP A 169 4.18 -1.08 -9.22
N TYR A 170 4.27 -1.99 -10.21
CA TYR A 170 4.37 -3.45 -10.02
C TYR A 170 5.76 -4.02 -10.38
N THR A 171 6.79 -3.19 -10.31
CA THR A 171 8.17 -3.65 -10.45
C THR A 171 8.58 -4.61 -9.34
N TYR A 172 9.75 -5.23 -9.48
CA TYR A 172 10.28 -6.09 -8.42
C TYR A 172 10.71 -5.26 -7.20
N ASP A 173 10.61 -5.83 -6.00
CA ASP A 173 11.03 -5.17 -4.76
C ASP A 173 12.46 -4.61 -4.86
N CYS A 174 13.31 -5.28 -5.65
CA CYS A 174 14.71 -4.89 -5.80
C CYS A 174 14.95 -3.57 -6.54
N CYS A 175 13.99 -3.10 -7.35
CA CYS A 175 14.07 -1.82 -8.06
C CYS A 175 13.19 -0.72 -7.45
N MET A 176 12.26 -1.04 -6.57
CA MET A 176 11.49 -0.02 -5.86
C MET A 176 12.35 0.68 -4.79
N SER A 177 12.09 1.97 -4.57
CA SER A 177 12.77 2.74 -3.51
C SER A 177 12.02 3.94 -2.94
N GLN A 178 10.96 4.42 -3.59
CA GLN A 178 10.48 5.76 -3.30
C GLN A 178 8.97 5.95 -3.33
N PHE A 179 8.54 6.88 -2.48
CA PHE A 179 7.40 7.75 -2.73
C PHE A 179 7.91 9.13 -3.14
N VAL A 180 7.08 9.91 -3.83
CA VAL A 180 7.35 11.31 -4.20
C VAL A 180 6.61 12.30 -3.29
N GLU A 181 6.98 13.58 -3.35
CA GLU A 181 6.41 14.63 -2.49
C GLU A 181 4.88 14.76 -2.60
N GLY A 182 4.33 14.69 -3.83
CA GLY A 182 2.88 14.67 -4.04
C GLY A 182 2.18 13.47 -3.40
N GLN A 183 2.82 12.30 -3.36
CA GLN A 183 2.27 11.11 -2.69
C GLN A 183 2.29 11.28 -1.17
N ASP A 184 3.36 11.83 -0.61
CA ASP A 184 3.42 12.16 0.83
C ASP A 184 2.27 13.10 1.23
N SER A 185 2.12 14.21 0.51
CA SER A 185 1.05 15.18 0.74
C SER A 185 -0.33 14.52 0.70
N LEU A 186 -0.58 13.68 -0.30
CA LEU A 186 -1.85 12.98 -0.46
C LEU A 186 -2.13 11.99 0.69
N MET A 187 -1.11 11.25 1.13
CA MET A 187 -1.23 10.34 2.28
C MET A 187 -1.61 11.09 3.57
N HIS A 188 -1.02 12.26 3.84
CA HIS A 188 -1.37 13.09 4.99
C HIS A 188 -2.80 13.64 4.89
N ASP A 189 -3.22 14.09 3.71
CA ASP A 189 -4.58 14.60 3.48
C ASP A 189 -5.64 13.51 3.72
N PHE A 190 -5.45 12.33 3.14
CA PHE A 190 -6.35 11.19 3.36
C PHE A 190 -6.32 10.68 4.80
N TRP A 191 -5.15 10.66 5.44
CA TRP A 191 -5.05 10.34 6.86
C TRP A 191 -5.89 11.29 7.69
N ASN A 192 -5.73 12.61 7.50
CA ASN A 192 -6.47 13.63 8.25
C ASN A 192 -7.98 13.56 7.99
N MET A 193 -8.39 13.24 6.76
CA MET A 193 -9.79 13.18 6.37
C MET A 193 -10.51 11.94 6.92
N TYR A 194 -9.86 10.78 6.94
CA TYR A 194 -10.56 9.51 7.20
C TYR A 194 -10.06 8.72 8.42
N ARG A 195 -8.79 8.88 8.83
CA ARG A 195 -8.15 7.98 9.81
C ARG A 195 -7.73 8.65 11.12
N GLY A 196 -7.14 9.85 11.03
CA GLY A 196 -6.64 10.61 12.17
C GLY A 196 -7.77 11.20 13.03
N SER A 197 -7.46 11.56 14.28
CA SER A 197 -8.46 12.08 15.23
C SER A 197 -9.25 13.31 14.75
N LYS A 198 -8.71 14.06 13.78
CA LYS A 198 -9.39 15.20 13.13
C LYS A 198 -10.54 14.78 12.19
N SER A 199 -10.56 13.55 11.67
CA SER A 199 -11.67 13.05 10.85
C SER A 199 -12.99 13.04 11.63
N LYS A 200 -12.93 12.74 12.95
CA LYS A 200 -14.08 12.82 13.86
C LYS A 200 -14.64 14.26 13.97
N GLN A 201 -13.80 15.30 13.85
CA GLN A 201 -14.24 16.70 13.88
C GLN A 201 -14.77 17.19 12.52
N ILE A 202 -14.14 16.81 11.41
CA ILE A 202 -14.56 17.26 10.07
C ILE A 202 -15.90 16.62 9.67
N LEU A 203 -16.11 15.34 9.98
CA LEU A 203 -17.40 14.67 9.78
C LEU A 203 -18.51 15.28 10.65
N SER A 204 -18.19 15.67 11.90
CA SER A 204 -19.10 16.41 12.78
C SER A 204 -19.46 17.80 12.23
N SER A 205 -18.51 18.48 11.57
CA SER A 205 -18.71 19.79 10.95
C SER A 205 -19.53 19.74 9.65
N LEU A 206 -19.45 18.66 8.87
CA LEU A 206 -20.16 18.51 7.60
C LEU A 206 -21.56 17.90 7.77
N MET A 207 -21.80 17.18 8.86
CA MET A 207 -23.10 16.55 9.17
C MET A 207 -23.92 17.33 10.20
N GLY A 208 -24.00 18.67 10.07
CA GLY A 208 -24.99 19.51 10.75
C GLY A 208 -25.37 19.11 12.19
N GLU A 209 -24.61 19.65 13.16
CA GLU A 209 -24.85 19.63 14.61
C GLU A 209 -24.68 18.27 15.34
N THR A 210 -23.70 18.19 16.24
CA THR A 210 -23.92 18.46 17.68
C THR A 210 -22.56 18.44 18.39
N VAL A 211 -22.24 19.56 19.04
CA VAL A 211 -21.17 19.65 20.04
C VAL A 211 -21.43 18.62 21.13
N LEU A 212 -20.54 17.65 21.31
CA LEU A 212 -20.36 17.01 22.61
C LEU A 212 -18.87 17.03 22.95
N ILE A 213 -18.61 17.75 24.04
CA ILE A 213 -17.34 17.89 24.74
C ILE A 213 -17.15 16.60 25.56
N GLU A 214 -16.05 15.88 25.32
CA GLU A 214 -14.91 15.64 26.25
C GLU A 214 -13.79 14.90 25.50
#